data_AF-A0A534SLR2-F1
#
_entry.id   AF-A0A534SLR2-F1
#
_cell.length_a   1.000
_cell.length_b   1.000
_cell.length_c   1.000
_cell.angle_alpha   90.00
_cell.angle_beta   90.00
_cell.angle_gamma   90.00
#
_symmetry.space_group_name_H-M   'P 1'
#
loop_
_entity.id
_entity.type
_entity.pdbx_description
1 polymer ?
#
loop_
_entity_poly.entity_id
_entity_poly.type
_entity_poly.pdbx_seq_one_letter_code
_entity_poly.pdbx_strand_id
1 'polypeptide(L)'
;RGDVFFGAGWVTAEDRLFLADALRNMGRGRFTQFAGDLRDVLGAVGFDRTYAAVAGYYYGYLSKVLRQALGRRVRGRYRMLRCADGRRAACAAAVRGSLAAAVDALTARFGSASPATWQADPRQDDIHFALAGTLVVGPIPWQNRPTFQQVVQIRP
;
A
#
# COMPACT_ATOMS: atom_id res chain seq x y z
N ARG A 1 2.80 17.83 -23.85
CA ARG A 1 2.39 17.66 -22.43
C ARG A 1 3.52 17.14 -21.53
N GLY A 2 4.56 16.47 -22.07
CA GLY A 2 5.74 16.09 -21.29
C GLY A 2 6.53 17.30 -20.74
N ASP A 3 6.62 18.38 -21.51
CA ASP A 3 7.42 19.57 -21.17
C ASP A 3 6.90 20.31 -19.93
N VAL A 4 5.57 20.32 -19.73
CA VAL A 4 4.93 20.94 -18.55
C VAL A 4 5.29 20.18 -17.28
N PHE A 5 5.25 18.84 -17.32
CA PHE A 5 5.64 18.03 -16.17
C PHE A 5 7.15 18.03 -15.93
N PHE A 6 7.96 18.16 -16.99
CA PHE A 6 9.40 18.37 -16.87
C PHE A 6 9.70 19.70 -16.18
N GLY A 7 9.08 20.80 -16.61
CA GLY A 7 9.23 22.12 -15.98
C GLY A 7 8.76 22.13 -14.53
N ALA A 8 7.62 21.51 -14.22
CA ALA A 8 7.15 21.38 -12.84
C ALA A 8 8.10 20.56 -11.96
N GLY A 9 8.68 19.48 -12.51
CA GLY A 9 9.70 18.68 -11.84
C GLY A 9 11.00 19.45 -11.61
N TRP A 10 11.42 20.26 -12.59
CA TRP A 10 12.59 21.12 -12.49
C TRP A 10 12.45 22.13 -11.36
N VAL A 11 11.38 22.93 -11.36
CA VAL A 11 11.15 23.93 -10.30
C VAL A 11 11.02 23.28 -8.93
N THR A 12 10.35 22.12 -8.83
CA THR A 12 10.27 21.38 -7.57
C THR A 12 11.63 20.88 -7.09
N ALA A 13 12.51 20.45 -8.00
CA ALA A 13 13.87 20.07 -7.65
C ALA A 13 14.69 21.30 -7.24
N GLU A 14 14.62 22.38 -7.99
CA GLU A 14 15.34 23.62 -7.70
C GLU A 14 15.00 24.16 -6.30
N ASP A 15 13.71 24.15 -5.93
CA ASP A 15 13.26 24.70 -4.65
C ASP A 15 13.29 23.70 -3.49
N ARG A 16 13.10 22.40 -3.77
CA ARG A 16 12.76 21.40 -2.74
C ARG A 16 13.47 20.07 -2.90
N LEU A 17 14.63 20.01 -3.56
CA LEU A 17 15.35 18.75 -3.81
C LEU A 17 15.52 17.90 -2.55
N PHE A 18 15.93 18.52 -1.45
CA PHE A 18 16.17 17.83 -0.18
C PHE A 18 14.90 17.21 0.40
N LEU A 19 13.80 17.98 0.45
CA LEU A 19 12.52 17.47 0.94
C LEU A 19 11.96 16.39 0.02
N ALA A 20 12.09 16.57 -1.30
CA ALA A 20 11.67 15.59 -2.29
C ALA A 20 12.43 14.27 -2.12
N ASP A 21 13.75 14.31 -1.87
CA ASP A 21 14.56 13.11 -1.65
C ASP A 21 14.28 12.45 -0.28
N ALA A 22 14.02 13.24 0.76
CA ALA A 22 13.54 12.74 2.06
C ALA A 22 12.22 11.95 1.91
N LEU A 23 11.21 12.58 1.29
CA LEU A 23 9.89 11.97 1.06
C LEU A 23 9.97 10.74 0.16
N ARG A 24 10.86 10.78 -0.85
CA ARG A 24 11.15 9.64 -1.73
C ARG A 24 11.71 8.45 -0.96
N ASN A 25 12.62 8.66 -0.02
CA ASN A 25 13.17 7.60 0.83
C ASN A 25 12.15 7.09 1.85
N MET A 26 11.33 7.98 2.43
CA MET A 26 10.21 7.61 3.30
C MET A 26 9.18 6.75 2.56
N GLY A 27 8.77 7.16 1.36
CA GLY A 27 7.80 6.43 0.53
C GLY A 27 8.27 5.03 0.12
N ARG A 28 9.59 4.78 0.12
CA ARG A 28 10.20 3.47 -0.14
C ARG A 28 10.51 2.65 1.12
N GLY A 29 10.25 3.19 2.31
CA GLY A 29 10.64 2.56 3.58
C GLY A 29 12.16 2.41 3.73
N ARG A 30 12.91 3.40 3.23
CA ARG A 30 14.38 3.47 3.28
C ARG A 30 14.87 4.79 3.87
N PHE A 31 14.09 5.41 4.75
CA PHE A 31 14.43 6.69 5.36
C PHE A 31 15.74 6.64 6.15
N THR A 32 16.14 5.47 6.67
CA THR A 32 17.47 5.27 7.28
C THR A 32 18.64 5.56 6.33
N GLN A 33 18.47 5.36 5.02
CA GLN A 33 19.51 5.65 4.02
C GLN A 33 19.69 7.15 3.82
N PHE A 34 18.60 7.90 3.89
CA PHE A 34 18.63 9.36 3.80
C PHE A 34 19.10 10.01 5.11
N ALA A 35 18.61 9.50 6.25
CA ALA A 35 18.88 10.09 7.56
C ALA A 35 20.35 9.94 8.00
N GLY A 36 21.10 8.98 7.43
CA GLY A 36 22.52 8.80 7.73
C GLY A 36 22.79 8.70 9.23
N ASP A 37 23.68 9.55 9.73
CA ASP A 37 24.06 9.59 11.14
C ASP A 37 22.94 10.12 12.07
N LEU A 38 21.95 10.83 11.52
CA LEU A 38 20.78 11.31 12.26
C LEU A 38 19.67 10.25 12.39
N ARG A 39 19.88 9.03 11.88
CA ARG A 39 18.85 7.96 11.85
C ARG A 39 18.22 7.64 13.21
N ASP A 40 18.97 7.79 14.30
CA ASP A 40 18.46 7.49 15.65
C ASP A 40 17.70 8.69 16.23
N VAL A 41 18.21 9.91 16.03
CA VAL A 41 17.55 11.17 16.43
C VAL A 41 16.21 11.36 15.71
N LEU A 42 16.18 11.04 14.42
CA LEU A 42 14.98 11.15 13.57
C LEU A 42 14.06 9.92 13.66
N GLY A 43 14.40 8.92 14.49
CA GLY A 43 13.62 7.69 14.61
C GLY A 43 13.50 6.89 13.30
N ALA A 44 14.41 7.09 12.35
CA ALA A 44 14.33 6.56 10.98
C ALA A 44 14.35 5.02 10.95
N VAL A 45 15.08 4.38 11.86
CA VAL A 45 15.08 2.91 11.99
C VAL A 45 13.70 2.40 12.42
N GLY A 46 13.04 3.12 13.33
CA GLY A 46 11.68 2.82 13.77
C GLY A 46 10.67 3.08 12.65
N PHE A 47 10.83 4.19 11.92
CA PHE A 47 10.04 4.50 10.74
C PHE A 47 10.15 3.41 9.67
N ASP A 48 11.35 3.02 9.24
CA ASP A 48 11.53 1.99 8.19
C ASP A 48 10.98 0.62 8.62
N ARG A 49 11.16 0.24 9.89
CA ARG A 49 10.57 -1.00 10.42
C ARG A 49 9.05 -0.95 10.43
N THR A 50 8.47 0.18 10.83
CA THR A 50 7.01 0.37 10.89
C THR A 50 6.43 0.46 9.49
N TYR A 51 7.04 1.25 8.61
CA TYR A 51 6.66 1.39 7.21
C TYR A 51 6.76 0.05 6.48
N ALA A 52 7.82 -0.74 6.69
CA ALA A 52 7.90 -2.10 6.15
C ALA A 52 6.86 -3.06 6.75
N ALA A 53 6.45 -2.86 8.02
CA ALA A 53 5.47 -3.71 8.69
C ALA A 53 4.01 -3.35 8.37
N VAL A 54 3.73 -2.08 8.06
CA VAL A 54 2.39 -1.51 7.88
C VAL A 54 2.12 -1.20 6.41
N ALA A 55 3.07 -0.57 5.72
CA ALA A 55 2.99 -0.18 4.31
C ALA A 55 3.71 -1.15 3.35
N GLY A 56 4.30 -2.25 3.85
CA GLY A 56 4.94 -3.28 3.03
C GLY A 56 3.99 -3.80 1.94
N TYR A 57 4.18 -3.33 0.71
CA TYR A 57 3.41 -3.58 -0.51
C TYR A 57 2.10 -4.33 -0.26
N TYR A 58 1.07 -3.55 0.07
CA TYR A 58 -0.39 -3.80 0.10
C TYR A 58 -0.92 -5.04 0.86
N TYR A 59 -0.15 -6.11 1.07
CA TYR A 59 -0.55 -7.34 1.75
C TYR A 59 0.58 -8.02 2.55
N GLY A 60 1.73 -7.36 2.74
CA GLY A 60 2.86 -7.95 3.48
C GLY A 60 2.49 -8.31 4.94
N TYR A 61 1.65 -7.50 5.56
CA TYR A 61 1.09 -7.76 6.89
C TYR A 61 0.19 -9.00 6.88
N LEU A 62 -0.71 -9.14 5.89
CA LEU A 62 -1.60 -10.30 5.74
C LEU A 62 -0.80 -11.59 5.55
N SER A 63 0.20 -11.58 4.66
CA SER A 63 1.11 -12.70 4.45
C SER A 63 1.88 -13.08 5.73
N LYS A 64 2.35 -12.09 6.50
CA LYS A 64 3.02 -12.34 7.79
C LYS A 64 2.06 -12.95 8.82
N VAL A 65 0.84 -12.42 8.95
CA VAL A 65 -0.22 -12.96 9.82
C VAL A 65 -0.55 -14.41 9.45
N LEU A 66 -0.75 -14.71 8.16
CA LEU A 66 -1.06 -16.06 7.69
C LEU A 66 0.10 -17.03 7.96
N ARG A 67 1.34 -16.64 7.64
CA ARG A 67 2.52 -17.48 7.95
C ARG A 67 2.66 -17.73 9.45
N GLN A 68 2.43 -16.71 10.27
CA GLN A 68 2.44 -16.84 11.73
C GLN A 68 1.31 -17.75 12.24
N ALA A 69 0.09 -17.63 11.70
CA ALA A 69 -1.05 -18.49 12.02
C ALA A 69 -0.84 -19.96 11.61
N LEU A 70 -0.08 -20.19 10.54
CA LEU A 70 0.36 -21.51 10.09
C LEU A 70 1.56 -22.05 10.89
N GLY A 71 2.02 -21.35 11.93
CA GLY A 71 3.14 -21.78 12.76
C GLY A 71 4.52 -21.59 12.13
N ARG A 72 4.60 -20.95 10.95
CA ARG A 72 5.89 -20.69 10.28
C ARG A 72 6.72 -19.66 11.08
N ARG A 73 8.04 -19.74 10.95
CA ARG A 73 8.94 -18.72 11.49
C ARG A 73 8.75 -17.41 10.72
N VAL A 74 8.52 -16.31 11.44
CA VAL A 74 8.48 -14.96 10.88
C VAL A 74 9.30 -14.02 11.77
N ARG A 75 10.09 -13.15 11.16
CA ARG A 75 10.87 -12.12 11.87
C ARG A 75 9.92 -11.01 12.34
N GLY A 76 10.01 -10.63 13.62
CA GLY A 76 9.10 -9.67 14.24
C GLY A 76 7.66 -10.19 14.24
N ARG A 77 7.43 -11.30 14.97
CA ARG A 77 6.09 -11.88 15.15
C ARG A 77 5.15 -10.83 15.74
N TYR A 78 3.92 -10.77 15.24
CA TYR A 78 2.88 -10.00 15.89
C TYR A 78 2.63 -10.58 17.28
N ARG A 79 2.45 -9.71 18.28
CA ARG A 79 2.17 -10.12 19.67
C ARG A 79 0.92 -11.00 19.77
N MET A 80 0.00 -10.85 18.82
CA MET A 80 -1.23 -11.62 18.75
C MET A 80 -1.79 -11.66 17.33
N LEU A 81 -2.36 -12.80 16.98
CA LEU A 81 -3.21 -12.95 15.80
C LEU A 81 -4.61 -12.49 16.23
N ARG A 82 -5.00 -11.26 15.89
CA ARG A 82 -6.39 -10.81 16.07
C ARG A 82 -7.25 -11.38 14.95
N CYS A 83 -7.59 -12.66 15.05
CA CYS A 83 -8.63 -13.28 14.25
C CYS A 83 -9.57 -14.03 15.20
N ALA A 84 -10.82 -13.57 15.28
CA ALA A 84 -11.78 -14.01 16.30
C ALA A 84 -11.19 -13.97 17.72
N ASP A 85 -11.17 -15.10 18.44
CA ASP A 85 -10.67 -15.23 19.82
C ASP A 85 -9.15 -15.47 19.93
N GLY A 86 -8.42 -15.45 18.81
CA GLY A 86 -6.95 -15.61 18.79
C GLY A 86 -6.46 -17.06 18.77
N ARG A 87 -7.34 -18.07 18.73
CA ARG A 87 -6.95 -19.48 18.55
C ARG A 87 -6.85 -19.83 17.07
N ARG A 88 -5.84 -20.65 16.68
CA ARG A 88 -5.63 -21.06 15.27
C ARG A 88 -6.88 -21.70 14.64
N ALA A 89 -7.57 -22.58 15.36
CA ALA A 89 -8.78 -23.24 14.86
C ALA A 89 -9.92 -22.25 14.61
N ALA A 90 -10.15 -21.32 15.54
CA ALA A 90 -11.16 -20.27 15.41
C ALA A 90 -10.81 -19.30 14.28
N CYS A 91 -9.53 -18.94 14.14
CA CYS A 91 -9.01 -18.14 13.03
C CYS A 91 -9.31 -18.77 11.68
N ALA A 92 -9.01 -20.07 11.53
CA ALA A 92 -9.29 -20.81 10.31
C ALA A 92 -10.79 -20.92 10.02
N ALA A 93 -11.61 -21.12 11.05
CA ALA A 93 -13.06 -21.13 10.93
C ALA A 93 -13.60 -19.76 10.50
N ALA A 94 -13.11 -18.67 11.09
CA ALA A 94 -13.53 -17.31 10.75
C ALA A 94 -13.19 -16.96 9.29
N VAL A 95 -11.98 -17.32 8.82
CA VAL A 95 -11.58 -17.09 7.42
C VAL A 95 -12.48 -17.87 6.46
N ARG A 96 -12.70 -19.17 6.71
CA ARG A 96 -13.60 -19.98 5.87
C ARG A 96 -15.04 -19.48 5.90
N GLY A 97 -15.54 -19.10 7.07
CA GLY A 97 -16.87 -18.53 7.24
C GLY A 97 -17.04 -17.23 6.48
N SER A 98 -16.05 -16.32 6.55
CA SER A 98 -16.07 -15.07 5.78
C SER A 98 -16.05 -15.31 4.27
N LEU A 99 -15.30 -16.32 3.80
CA LEU A 99 -15.26 -16.67 2.39
C LEU A 99 -16.60 -17.26 1.92
N ALA A 100 -17.19 -18.17 2.69
CA ALA A 100 -18.50 -18.74 2.38
C ALA A 100 -19.58 -17.65 2.32
N ALA A 101 -19.63 -16.78 3.33
CA ALA A 101 -20.57 -15.66 3.34
C ALA A 101 -20.38 -14.71 2.15
N ALA A 102 -19.14 -14.44 1.74
CA ALA A 102 -18.86 -13.63 0.55
C ALA A 102 -19.33 -14.32 -0.74
N VAL A 103 -19.09 -15.63 -0.88
CA VAL A 103 -19.57 -16.41 -2.03
C VAL A 103 -21.09 -16.41 -2.11
N ASP A 104 -21.78 -16.60 -0.98
CA ASP A 104 -23.25 -16.57 -0.93
C ASP A 104 -23.79 -15.19 -1.33
N ALA A 105 -23.20 -14.12 -0.77
CA ALA A 105 -23.59 -12.75 -1.09
C ALA A 105 -23.35 -12.39 -2.57
N LEU A 106 -22.22 -12.81 -3.13
CA LEU A 106 -21.90 -12.56 -4.55
C LEU A 106 -22.78 -13.39 -5.48
N THR A 107 -23.06 -14.64 -5.11
CA THR A 107 -23.99 -15.51 -5.86
C THR A 107 -25.38 -14.89 -5.89
N ALA A 108 -25.88 -14.39 -4.75
CA ALA A 108 -27.16 -13.69 -4.68
C ALA A 108 -27.17 -12.39 -5.49
N ARG A 109 -26.08 -11.59 -5.42
CA ARG A 109 -25.96 -10.32 -6.14
C ARG A 109 -25.92 -10.50 -7.66
N PHE A 110 -25.21 -11.52 -8.14
CA PHE A 110 -24.97 -11.73 -9.57
C PHE A 110 -25.83 -12.83 -10.20
N GLY A 111 -26.67 -13.52 -9.41
CA GLY A 111 -27.60 -14.55 -9.89
C GLY A 111 -26.94 -15.84 -10.37
N SER A 112 -25.66 -16.06 -10.05
CA SER A 112 -24.86 -17.16 -10.57
C SER A 112 -23.80 -17.57 -9.56
N ALA A 113 -23.60 -18.88 -9.39
CA ALA A 113 -22.53 -19.42 -8.55
C ALA A 113 -21.16 -19.40 -9.25
N SER A 114 -21.10 -19.01 -10.53
CA SER A 114 -19.85 -18.93 -11.30
C SER A 114 -19.12 -17.61 -11.05
N PRO A 115 -17.91 -17.61 -10.43
CA PRO A 115 -17.18 -16.37 -10.15
C PRO A 115 -16.80 -15.56 -11.39
N ALA A 116 -16.70 -16.21 -12.56
CA ALA A 116 -16.43 -15.54 -13.83
C ALA A 116 -17.55 -14.55 -14.25
N THR A 117 -18.74 -14.70 -13.66
CA THR A 117 -19.89 -13.83 -13.92
C THR A 117 -20.03 -12.68 -12.92
N TRP A 118 -19.20 -12.65 -11.86
CA TRP A 118 -19.25 -11.63 -10.82
C TRP A 118 -18.50 -10.37 -11.24
N GLN A 119 -19.03 -9.65 -12.23
CA GLN A 119 -18.41 -8.44 -12.77
C GLN A 119 -18.87 -7.19 -12.00
N ALA A 120 -17.98 -6.66 -11.16
CA ALA A 120 -18.20 -5.36 -10.52
C ALA A 120 -17.85 -4.21 -11.48
N ASP A 121 -18.51 -3.06 -11.31
CA ASP A 121 -18.14 -1.83 -11.99
C ASP A 121 -16.86 -1.26 -11.36
N PRO A 122 -15.72 -1.23 -12.08
CA PRO A 122 -14.44 -0.80 -11.53
C PRO A 122 -14.42 0.69 -11.15
N ARG A 123 -15.35 1.50 -11.67
CA ARG A 123 -15.43 2.94 -11.38
C ARG A 123 -15.84 3.23 -9.93
N GLN A 124 -16.37 2.23 -9.22
CA GLN A 124 -16.70 2.36 -7.80
C GLN A 124 -15.46 2.53 -6.92
N ASP A 125 -14.29 2.12 -7.39
CA ASP A 125 -13.02 2.23 -6.68
C ASP A 125 -12.15 3.39 -7.20
N ASP A 126 -12.67 4.24 -8.08
CA ASP A 126 -11.92 5.35 -8.68
C ASP A 126 -11.25 6.23 -7.62
N ILE A 127 -10.02 6.65 -7.92
CA ILE A 127 -9.29 7.60 -7.08
C ILE A 127 -9.82 9.00 -7.38
N HIS A 128 -10.41 9.61 -6.36
CA HIS A 128 -10.82 11.01 -6.38
C HIS A 128 -9.75 11.88 -5.71
N PHE A 129 -9.24 12.87 -6.44
CA PHE A 129 -8.24 13.79 -5.91
C PHE A 129 -8.91 14.86 -5.05
N ALA A 130 -8.51 14.94 -3.78
CA ALA A 130 -8.83 16.10 -2.95
C ALA A 130 -8.07 17.30 -3.52
N LEU A 131 -8.79 18.23 -4.15
CA LEU A 131 -8.19 19.39 -4.81
C LEU A 131 -7.67 20.39 -3.76
N ALA A 132 -6.42 20.81 -3.93
CA ALA A 132 -5.88 22.00 -3.30
C ALA A 132 -5.48 22.99 -4.41
N GLY A 133 -6.21 24.10 -4.55
CA GLY A 133 -5.98 25.11 -5.60
C GLY A 133 -6.95 25.04 -6.78
N THR A 134 -6.58 25.66 -7.91
CA THR A 134 -7.46 25.86 -9.10
C THR A 134 -7.39 24.77 -10.16
N LEU A 135 -6.53 23.77 -9.97
CA LEU A 135 -6.40 22.65 -10.90
C LEU A 135 -7.48 21.60 -10.61
N VAL A 136 -8.33 21.30 -11.59
CA VAL A 136 -9.31 20.21 -11.51
C VAL A 136 -8.76 19.01 -12.27
N VAL A 137 -8.58 17.89 -11.57
CA VAL A 137 -8.22 16.59 -12.17
C VAL A 137 -9.41 15.66 -12.00
N GLY A 138 -9.85 15.04 -13.09
CA GLY A 138 -10.93 14.05 -13.06
C GLY A 138 -10.54 12.79 -12.27
N PRO A 139 -11.52 11.96 -11.86
CA PRO A 139 -11.23 10.67 -11.26
C PRO A 139 -10.43 9.78 -12.21
N ILE A 140 -9.61 8.91 -11.64
CA ILE A 140 -8.86 7.92 -12.39
C ILE A 140 -9.16 6.51 -11.86
N PRO A 141 -9.06 5.46 -12.69
CA PRO A 141 -9.19 4.09 -12.22
C PRO A 141 -8.25 3.80 -11.04
N TRP A 142 -8.75 3.00 -10.09
CA TRP A 142 -7.96 2.55 -8.96
C TRP A 142 -6.63 1.94 -9.41
N GLN A 143 -5.54 2.37 -8.78
CA GLN A 143 -4.23 1.77 -8.99
C GLN A 143 -3.45 1.72 -7.69
N ASN A 144 -2.82 0.58 -7.43
CA ASN A 144 -1.88 0.42 -6.33
C ASN A 144 -0.49 0.92 -6.73
N ARG A 145 -0.36 2.24 -6.91
CA ARG A 145 0.88 2.90 -7.30
C ARG A 145 1.15 4.13 -6.44
N PRO A 146 2.42 4.49 -6.22
CA PRO A 146 2.74 5.71 -5.50
C PRO A 146 2.25 6.94 -6.29
N THR A 147 1.91 8.00 -5.57
CA THR A 147 1.46 9.29 -6.12
C THR A 147 2.41 9.85 -7.18
N PHE A 148 3.70 9.55 -7.05
CA PHE A 148 4.73 9.99 -7.98
C PHE A 148 5.61 8.82 -8.44
N GLN A 149 5.91 8.78 -9.74
CA GLN A 149 6.78 7.78 -10.37
C GLN A 149 7.76 8.50 -11.30
N GLN A 150 9.05 8.18 -11.18
CA GLN A 150 10.11 8.66 -12.06
C GLN A 150 10.86 7.47 -12.65
N VAL A 151 11.04 7.50 -13.97
CA VAL A 151 11.98 6.63 -14.69
C VAL A 151 13.10 7.52 -15.21
N VAL A 152 14.31 7.34 -14.69
CA VAL A 152 15.48 8.11 -15.09
C VAL A 152 16.41 7.18 -15.87
N GLN A 153 16.65 7.50 -17.14
CA GLN A 153 17.67 6.85 -17.96
C GLN A 153 18.82 7.83 -18.15
N ILE A 154 20.00 7.49 -17.64
CA ILE A 154 21.23 8.22 -17.94
C ILE A 154 21.89 7.51 -19.12
N ARG A 155 22.16 8.24 -20.21
CA ARG A 155 22.96 7.73 -21.33
C ARG A 155 24.39 8.27 -21.20
N PRO A 156 25.41 7.47 -21.57
CA PRO A 156 26.79 7.95 -21.65
C PRO A 156 26.93 9.13 -22.61
#